data_AF-A0A178Y155-F1
#
_entry.id   AF-A0A178Y155-F1
#
_cell.length_a   1.000
_cell.length_b   1.000
_cell.length_c   1.000
_cell.angle_alpha   90.00
_cell.angle_beta   90.00
_cell.angle_gamma   90.00
#
_symmetry.space_group_name_H-M   'P 1'
#
loop_
_entity.id
_entity.type
_entity.pdbx_description
1 polymer ?
#
loop_
_entity_poly.entity_id
_entity_poly.type
_entity_poly.pdbx_seq_one_letter_code
_entity_poly.pdbx_strand_id
1 'polypeptide(L)'
;MDTRIKSPMRVASAPLIATAMLLSFAAPPAARAADLTPAEQCDREAGSELDLERNKAFPPVASEDIRIGVALSACREAYNQNGGARTQFQLARVLDRAGEKLKSLRILGEAAQNGHALAMAMYGTRLVERGEAEAAFDLYRRAAAAGNAVAAHNLAAAYRDGVGTDVDGRLAALWFERATTDQVR
;
A
#
# COMPACT_ATOMS: atom_id res chain seq x y z
N MET A 1 -6.22 105.78 -13.59
CA MET A 1 -5.73 105.69 -12.21
C MET A 1 -5.53 104.21 -11.90
N ASP A 2 -4.25 103.82 -11.89
CA ASP A 2 -3.71 102.51 -11.55
C ASP A 2 -4.02 102.14 -10.10
N THR A 3 -4.45 100.89 -9.86
CA THR A 3 -4.05 100.13 -8.67
C THR A 3 -4.07 98.63 -8.98
N ARG A 4 -2.96 98.12 -9.52
CA ARG A 4 -2.68 96.67 -9.56
C ARG A 4 -2.18 96.22 -8.18
N ILE A 5 -3.02 95.50 -7.44
CA ILE A 5 -2.66 94.88 -6.16
C ILE A 5 -1.87 93.59 -6.45
N LYS A 6 -0.61 93.54 -6.02
CA LYS A 6 0.23 92.33 -6.02
C LYS A 6 -0.11 91.46 -4.81
N SER A 7 -0.52 90.22 -5.03
CA SER A 7 -0.64 89.19 -3.98
C SER A 7 0.70 88.46 -3.79
N PRO A 8 1.13 88.15 -2.55
CA PRO A 8 2.37 87.42 -2.32
C PRO A 8 2.18 85.91 -2.52
N MET A 9 3.13 85.33 -3.26
CA MET A 9 3.30 83.90 -3.50
C MET A 9 3.66 83.20 -2.19
N ARG A 10 2.81 82.28 -1.70
CA ARG A 10 3.16 81.35 -0.62
C ARG A 10 3.85 80.13 -1.23
N VAL A 11 5.13 79.96 -0.92
CA VAL A 11 5.89 78.74 -1.23
C VAL A 11 5.63 77.75 -0.10
N ALA A 12 4.89 76.68 -0.39
CA ALA A 12 4.69 75.57 0.53
C ALA A 12 5.77 74.50 0.25
N SER A 13 6.69 74.34 1.18
CA SER A 13 7.68 73.27 1.20
C SER A 13 7.00 71.94 1.57
N ALA A 14 6.91 71.02 0.61
CA ALA A 14 6.41 69.66 0.83
C ALA A 14 7.56 68.74 1.33
N PRO A 15 7.33 67.85 2.32
CA PRO A 15 8.35 66.91 2.76
C PRO A 15 8.45 65.74 1.77
N LEU A 16 9.66 65.39 1.37
CA LEU A 16 9.97 64.16 0.63
C LEU A 16 9.85 62.95 1.58
N ILE A 17 8.73 62.23 1.50
CA ILE A 17 8.59 60.92 2.13
C ILE A 17 9.19 59.90 1.17
N ALA A 18 10.41 59.45 1.45
CA ALA A 18 11.04 58.34 0.73
C ALA A 18 10.38 57.03 1.17
N THR A 19 9.41 56.55 0.41
CA THR A 19 8.83 55.21 0.58
C THR A 19 9.82 54.17 0.08
N ALA A 20 10.52 53.52 1.01
CA ALA A 20 11.29 52.31 0.73
C ALA A 20 10.32 51.19 0.33
N MET A 21 10.26 50.89 -0.97
CA MET A 21 9.49 49.78 -1.51
C MET A 21 10.25 48.48 -1.18
N LEU A 22 9.92 47.86 -0.04
CA LEU A 22 10.38 46.52 0.31
C LEU A 22 9.76 45.55 -0.71
N LEU A 23 10.53 45.20 -1.74
CA LEU A 23 10.24 44.04 -2.58
C LEU A 23 10.37 42.79 -1.69
N SER A 24 9.25 42.33 -1.15
CA SER A 24 9.14 41.00 -0.59
C SER A 24 9.43 39.99 -1.69
N PHE A 25 10.67 39.51 -1.75
CA PHE A 25 10.97 38.26 -2.44
C PHE A 25 10.26 37.14 -1.68
N ALA A 26 9.05 36.80 -2.14
CA ALA A 26 8.45 35.54 -1.77
C ALA A 26 9.37 34.44 -2.32
N ALA A 27 10.07 33.76 -1.41
CA ALA A 27 10.76 32.54 -1.76
C ALA A 27 9.74 31.59 -2.42
N PRO A 28 10.05 30.95 -3.55
CA PRO A 28 9.18 29.91 -4.08
C PRO A 28 8.93 28.90 -2.96
N PRO A 29 7.69 28.38 -2.80
CA PRO A 29 7.43 27.37 -1.79
C PRO A 29 8.48 26.27 -1.98
N ALA A 30 9.26 26.01 -0.93
CA ALA A 30 10.14 24.85 -0.90
C ALA A 30 9.28 23.67 -1.33
N ALA A 31 9.64 23.02 -2.43
CA ALA A 31 8.92 21.86 -2.93
C ALA A 31 8.81 20.89 -1.75
N ARG A 32 7.62 20.82 -1.13
CA ARG A 32 7.34 19.82 -0.10
C ARG A 32 7.70 18.49 -0.73
N ALA A 33 8.54 17.70 -0.07
CA ALA A 33 8.59 16.27 -0.36
C ALA A 33 7.13 15.83 -0.38
N ALA A 34 6.64 15.32 -1.52
CA ALA A 34 5.21 15.04 -1.66
C ALA A 34 4.79 14.13 -0.50
N ASP A 35 3.80 14.58 0.29
CA ASP A 35 3.29 13.79 1.40
C ASP A 35 2.76 12.46 0.84
N LEU A 36 3.21 11.33 1.38
CA LEU A 36 2.76 10.02 0.93
C LEU A 36 1.25 9.88 1.10
N THR A 37 0.60 9.30 0.11
CA THR A 37 -0.78 8.84 0.25
C THR A 37 -0.90 7.80 1.37
N PRO A 38 -2.09 7.61 1.97
CA PRO A 38 -2.28 6.57 2.98
C PRO A 38 -1.91 5.17 2.48
N ALA A 39 -2.19 4.87 1.20
CA ALA A 39 -1.80 3.60 0.57
C ALA A 39 -0.27 3.44 0.49
N GLU A 40 0.47 4.48 0.06
CA GLU A 40 1.94 4.46 0.05
C GLU A 40 2.52 4.37 1.46
N GLN A 41 1.84 4.99 2.44
CA GLN A 41 2.25 4.89 3.83
C GLN A 41 2.04 3.47 4.38
N CYS A 42 0.95 2.79 4.01
CA CYS A 42 0.76 1.38 4.33
C CYS A 42 1.79 0.50 3.60
N ASP A 43 2.06 0.76 2.31
CA ASP A 43 3.05 0.03 1.51
C ASP A 43 4.42 0.06 2.18
N ARG A 44 4.85 1.24 2.68
CA ARG A 44 6.13 1.44 3.36
C ARG A 44 6.26 0.64 4.66
N GLU A 45 5.15 0.44 5.37
CA GLU A 45 5.17 -0.14 6.72
C GLU A 45 4.78 -1.62 6.76
N ALA A 46 4.16 -2.14 5.69
CA ALA A 46 3.55 -3.46 5.66
C ALA A 46 3.59 -4.17 4.30
N GLY A 47 4.38 -3.70 3.32
CA GLY A 47 4.60 -4.40 2.04
C GLY A 47 5.32 -5.74 2.23
N SER A 48 4.91 -6.80 1.52
CA SER A 48 5.51 -8.15 1.64
C SER A 48 6.43 -8.46 0.46
N GLU A 49 7.58 -9.07 0.70
CA GLU A 49 8.46 -9.54 -0.39
C GLU A 49 7.78 -10.57 -1.31
N LEU A 50 6.82 -11.32 -0.78
CA LEU A 50 6.09 -12.38 -1.49
C LEU A 50 4.91 -11.83 -2.33
N ASP A 51 4.60 -10.54 -2.17
CA ASP A 51 3.47 -9.89 -2.84
C ASP A 51 3.88 -9.38 -4.23
N LEU A 52 3.25 -9.96 -5.26
CA LEU A 52 3.43 -9.60 -6.67
C LEU A 52 2.98 -8.16 -6.98
N GLU A 53 2.03 -7.63 -6.21
CA GLU A 53 1.41 -6.31 -6.37
C GLU A 53 2.10 -5.23 -5.51
N ARG A 54 3.15 -5.61 -4.76
CA ARG A 54 3.84 -4.70 -3.84
C ARG A 54 4.37 -3.47 -4.56
N ASN A 55 4.18 -2.31 -3.93
CA ASN A 55 4.83 -1.08 -4.35
C ASN A 55 6.36 -1.17 -4.17
N LYS A 56 7.09 -1.16 -5.29
CA LYS A 56 8.55 -1.31 -5.33
C LYS A 56 9.33 -0.05 -4.93
N ALA A 57 8.64 1.08 -4.69
CA ALA A 57 9.27 2.29 -4.18
C ALA A 57 9.79 2.16 -2.73
N PHE A 58 9.28 1.18 -1.98
CA PHE A 58 9.67 0.91 -0.59
C PHE A 58 10.31 -0.48 -0.47
N PRO A 59 11.24 -0.69 0.47
CA PRO A 59 11.72 -2.04 0.79
C PRO A 59 10.57 -2.90 1.33
N PRO A 60 10.62 -4.24 1.13
CA PRO A 60 9.67 -5.12 1.81
C PRO A 60 9.90 -5.10 3.32
N VAL A 61 8.84 -5.31 4.09
CA VAL A 61 8.86 -5.41 5.55
C VAL A 61 8.56 -6.84 5.94
N ALA A 62 9.53 -7.51 6.59
CA ALA A 62 9.35 -8.84 7.15
C ALA A 62 8.29 -8.81 8.27
N SER A 63 7.60 -9.91 8.51
CA SER A 63 6.44 -9.92 9.42
C SER A 63 6.82 -9.58 10.86
N GLU A 64 7.99 -10.02 11.31
CA GLU A 64 8.61 -9.73 12.60
C GLU A 64 8.92 -8.24 12.79
N ASP A 65 9.29 -7.56 11.71
CA ASP A 65 9.74 -6.16 11.66
C ASP A 65 8.59 -5.15 11.54
N ILE A 66 7.35 -5.62 11.33
CA ILE A 66 6.17 -4.75 11.27
C ILE A 66 6.01 -4.01 12.59
N ARG A 67 6.17 -2.68 12.53
CA ARG A 67 5.93 -1.76 13.67
C ARG A 67 4.43 -1.53 13.82
N ILE A 68 3.80 -2.34 14.68
CA ILE A 68 2.34 -2.42 14.84
C ILE A 68 1.67 -1.04 14.89
N GLY A 69 2.13 -0.12 15.75
CA GLY A 69 1.46 1.18 15.92
C GLY A 69 1.39 2.01 14.64
N VAL A 70 2.52 2.17 13.95
CA VAL A 70 2.60 2.99 12.73
C VAL A 70 1.91 2.28 11.56
N ALA A 71 2.17 0.98 11.39
CA ALA A 71 1.58 0.19 10.31
C ALA A 71 0.05 0.09 10.44
N LEU A 72 -0.47 -0.11 11.66
CA LEU A 72 -1.90 -0.25 11.90
C LEU A 72 -2.63 1.05 11.60
N SER A 73 -2.06 2.20 11.99
CA SER A 73 -2.63 3.50 11.65
C SER A 73 -2.69 3.71 10.14
N ALA A 74 -1.55 3.55 9.46
CA ALA A 74 -1.45 3.78 8.02
C ALA A 74 -2.36 2.84 7.20
N CYS A 75 -2.32 1.54 7.50
CA CYS A 75 -3.10 0.56 6.76
C CYS A 75 -4.61 0.62 7.08
N ARG A 76 -5.00 1.04 8.28
CA ARG A 76 -6.41 1.29 8.60
C ARG A 76 -6.94 2.47 7.80
N GLU A 77 -6.18 3.55 7.74
CA GLU A 77 -6.55 4.75 6.99
C GLU A 77 -6.70 4.42 5.50
N ALA A 78 -5.70 3.76 4.91
CA ALA A 78 -5.75 3.31 3.51
C ALA A 78 -6.93 2.37 3.23
N TYR A 79 -7.21 1.42 4.13
CA TYR A 79 -8.35 0.52 4.01
C TYR A 79 -9.69 1.27 4.04
N ASN A 80 -9.84 2.26 4.93
CA ASN A 80 -11.06 3.07 5.03
C ASN A 80 -11.28 3.97 3.80
N GLN A 81 -10.23 4.23 3.03
CA GLN A 81 -10.27 4.97 1.76
C GLN A 81 -10.43 4.04 0.54
N ASN A 82 -10.82 2.78 0.75
CA ASN A 82 -10.96 1.76 -0.30
C ASN A 82 -9.66 1.47 -1.06
N GLY A 83 -8.53 1.36 -0.35
CA GLY A 83 -7.19 1.12 -0.93
C GLY A 83 -6.98 -0.21 -1.67
N GLY A 84 -8.03 -0.95 -2.00
CA GLY A 84 -7.99 -2.16 -2.81
C GLY A 84 -7.45 -3.41 -2.09
N ALA A 85 -7.34 -4.50 -2.86
CA ALA A 85 -7.00 -5.84 -2.36
C ALA A 85 -5.60 -5.91 -1.74
N ARG A 86 -4.63 -5.18 -2.30
CA ARG A 86 -3.28 -5.04 -1.73
C ARG A 86 -3.29 -4.43 -0.33
N THR A 87 -4.02 -3.32 -0.13
CA THR A 87 -4.13 -2.68 1.18
C THR A 87 -4.84 -3.59 2.18
N GLN A 88 -5.88 -4.30 1.76
CA GLN A 88 -6.55 -5.31 2.60
C GLN A 88 -5.55 -6.37 3.06
N PHE A 89 -4.76 -6.93 2.15
CA PHE A 89 -3.72 -7.89 2.48
C PHE A 89 -2.70 -7.34 3.48
N GLN A 90 -2.15 -6.14 3.23
CA GLN A 90 -1.19 -5.52 4.13
C GLN A 90 -1.77 -5.28 5.53
N LEU A 91 -3.02 -4.80 5.62
CA LEU A 91 -3.73 -4.66 6.89
C LEU A 91 -3.92 -6.01 7.59
N ALA A 92 -4.24 -7.09 6.86
CA ALA A 92 -4.36 -8.42 7.44
C ALA A 92 -3.03 -8.89 8.06
N ARG A 93 -1.89 -8.62 7.42
CA ARG A 93 -0.55 -8.90 7.98
C ARG A 93 -0.30 -8.14 9.28
N VAL A 94 -0.63 -6.85 9.31
CA VAL A 94 -0.47 -6.02 10.51
C VAL A 94 -1.35 -6.52 11.66
N LEU A 95 -2.59 -6.91 11.36
CA LEU A 95 -3.51 -7.48 12.36
C LEU A 95 -3.02 -8.82 12.90
N ASP A 96 -2.45 -9.68 12.04
CA ASP A 96 -1.85 -10.95 12.49
C ASP A 96 -0.66 -10.69 13.43
N ARG A 97 0.22 -9.74 13.06
CA ARG A 97 1.35 -9.30 13.91
C ARG A 97 0.91 -8.69 15.24
N ALA A 98 -0.24 -8.02 15.27
CA ALA A 98 -0.86 -7.45 16.46
C ALA A 98 -1.63 -8.50 17.30
N GLY A 99 -1.70 -9.75 16.87
CA GLY A 99 -2.44 -10.82 17.55
C GLY A 99 -3.95 -10.79 17.33
N GLU A 100 -4.46 -9.93 16.45
CA GLU A 100 -5.88 -9.77 16.14
C GLU A 100 -6.36 -10.81 15.11
N LYS A 101 -6.17 -12.09 15.41
CA LYS A 101 -6.32 -13.23 14.47
C LYS A 101 -7.66 -13.26 13.72
N LEU A 102 -8.78 -13.05 14.42
CA LEU A 102 -10.11 -13.08 13.80
C LEU A 102 -10.32 -11.92 12.81
N LYS A 103 -9.83 -10.72 13.16
CA LYS A 103 -9.92 -9.58 12.25
C LYS A 103 -8.99 -9.76 11.05
N SER A 104 -7.78 -10.27 11.29
CA SER A 104 -6.84 -10.63 10.22
C SER A 104 -7.48 -11.62 9.24
N LEU A 105 -8.05 -12.73 9.74
CA LEU A 105 -8.66 -13.75 8.90
C LEU A 105 -9.79 -13.19 8.02
N ARG A 106 -10.65 -12.33 8.58
CA ARG A 106 -11.72 -11.68 7.83
C ARG A 106 -11.17 -10.82 6.69
N ILE A 107 -10.26 -9.90 7.00
CA ILE A 107 -9.68 -8.98 6.02
C ILE A 107 -8.86 -9.74 4.97
N LEU A 108 -8.16 -10.81 5.36
CA LEU A 108 -7.43 -11.67 4.43
C LEU A 108 -8.37 -12.36 3.43
N GLY A 109 -9.53 -12.83 3.90
CA GLY A 109 -10.58 -13.38 3.05
C GLY A 109 -11.15 -12.33 2.08
N GLU A 110 -11.35 -11.09 2.51
CA GLU A 110 -11.77 -9.98 1.64
C GLU A 110 -10.71 -9.71 0.55
N ALA A 111 -9.43 -9.65 0.92
CA ALA A 111 -8.33 -9.49 -0.04
C ALA A 111 -8.29 -10.62 -1.08
N ALA A 112 -8.47 -11.87 -0.62
CA ALA A 112 -8.54 -13.03 -1.50
C ALA A 112 -9.73 -12.97 -2.46
N GLN A 113 -10.91 -12.60 -1.97
CA GLN A 113 -12.11 -12.41 -2.81
C GLN A 113 -11.90 -11.30 -3.86
N ASN A 114 -11.18 -10.25 -3.49
CA ASN A 114 -10.85 -9.12 -4.37
C ASN A 114 -9.64 -9.34 -5.28
N GLY A 115 -9.14 -10.58 -5.40
CA GLY A 115 -8.16 -10.92 -6.43
C GLY A 115 -6.70 -10.99 -5.98
N HIS A 116 -6.38 -10.62 -4.72
CA HIS A 116 -4.98 -10.57 -4.28
C HIS A 116 -4.37 -11.97 -4.17
N ALA A 117 -3.45 -12.31 -5.07
CA ALA A 117 -2.97 -13.68 -5.27
C ALA A 117 -2.32 -14.28 -4.01
N LEU A 118 -1.46 -13.53 -3.32
CA LEU A 118 -0.85 -14.01 -2.08
C LEU A 118 -1.89 -14.16 -0.95
N ALA A 119 -2.94 -13.33 -0.94
CA ALA A 119 -4.00 -13.45 0.06
C ALA A 119 -4.83 -14.71 -0.17
N MET A 120 -5.12 -15.07 -1.43
CA MET A 120 -5.76 -16.34 -1.77
C MET A 120 -4.94 -17.53 -1.25
N ALA A 121 -3.61 -17.51 -1.43
CA ALA A 121 -2.74 -18.58 -0.92
C ALA A 121 -2.79 -18.68 0.62
N MET A 122 -2.61 -17.56 1.31
CA MET A 122 -2.61 -17.56 2.78
C MET A 122 -4.00 -17.87 3.37
N TYR A 123 -5.07 -17.37 2.76
CA TYR A 123 -6.44 -17.67 3.18
C TYR A 123 -6.79 -19.14 2.93
N GLY A 124 -6.39 -19.69 1.78
CA GLY A 124 -6.54 -21.10 1.47
C GLY A 124 -5.93 -22.01 2.53
N THR A 125 -4.74 -21.68 3.05
CA THR A 125 -4.14 -22.45 4.15
C THR A 125 -5.01 -22.47 5.40
N ARG A 126 -5.65 -21.33 5.73
CA ARG A 126 -6.60 -21.25 6.86
C ARG A 126 -7.90 -22.02 6.59
N LEU A 127 -8.31 -22.16 5.32
CA LEU A 127 -9.48 -22.97 4.96
C LEU A 127 -9.20 -24.47 5.10
N VAL A 128 -8.00 -24.94 4.75
CA VAL A 128 -7.58 -26.33 4.99
C VAL A 128 -7.67 -26.67 6.47
N GLU A 129 -7.18 -25.80 7.36
CA GLU A 129 -7.26 -25.96 8.82
C GLU A 129 -8.72 -26.08 9.33
N ARG A 130 -9.67 -25.54 8.57
CA ARG A 130 -11.11 -25.56 8.88
C ARG A 130 -11.87 -26.70 8.20
N GLY A 131 -11.17 -27.58 7.49
CA GLY A 131 -11.78 -28.69 6.74
C GLY A 131 -12.41 -28.27 5.40
N GLU A 132 -12.14 -27.06 4.92
CA GLU A 132 -12.69 -26.49 3.68
C GLU A 132 -11.69 -26.67 2.51
N ALA A 133 -11.20 -27.89 2.33
CA ALA A 133 -10.06 -28.18 1.45
C ALA A 133 -10.32 -27.91 -0.05
N GLU A 134 -11.53 -28.19 -0.55
CA GLU A 134 -11.90 -27.92 -1.96
C GLU A 134 -11.87 -26.42 -2.28
N ALA A 135 -12.35 -25.59 -1.35
CA ALA A 135 -12.31 -24.13 -1.48
C ALA A 135 -10.86 -23.62 -1.44
N ALA A 136 -10.02 -24.19 -0.57
CA ALA A 136 -8.59 -23.88 -0.54
C ALA A 136 -7.90 -24.24 -1.87
N PHE A 137 -8.22 -25.41 -2.44
CA PHE A 137 -7.66 -25.86 -3.70
C PHE A 137 -7.98 -24.91 -4.86
N ASP A 138 -9.23 -24.42 -4.98
CA ASP A 138 -9.57 -23.43 -6.02
C ASP A 138 -8.80 -22.12 -5.84
N LEU A 139 -8.63 -21.64 -4.61
CA LEU A 139 -7.81 -20.45 -4.31
C LEU A 139 -6.35 -20.65 -4.71
N TYR A 140 -5.76 -21.80 -4.38
CA TYR A 140 -4.38 -22.12 -4.80
C TYR A 140 -4.26 -22.13 -6.33
N ARG A 141 -5.21 -22.77 -7.02
CA ARG A 141 -5.24 -22.82 -8.49
C ARG A 141 -5.28 -21.42 -9.12
N ARG A 142 -6.16 -20.55 -8.63
CA ARG A 142 -6.32 -19.18 -9.14
C ARG A 142 -5.08 -18.32 -8.89
N ALA A 143 -4.52 -18.39 -7.69
CA ALA A 143 -3.33 -17.61 -7.34
C ALA A 143 -2.06 -18.14 -8.03
N ALA A 144 -1.92 -19.45 -8.20
CA ALA A 144 -0.82 -20.05 -8.95
C ALA A 144 -0.89 -19.68 -10.44
N ALA A 145 -2.09 -19.64 -11.02
CA ALA A 145 -2.30 -19.16 -12.38
C ALA A 145 -1.94 -17.67 -12.54
N ALA A 146 -2.09 -16.86 -11.48
CA ALA A 146 -1.62 -15.48 -11.42
C ALA A 146 -0.10 -15.35 -11.21
N GLY A 147 0.65 -16.46 -11.14
CA GLY A 147 2.11 -16.48 -10.98
C GLY A 147 2.59 -16.40 -9.53
N ASN A 148 1.72 -16.58 -8.54
CA ASN A 148 2.15 -16.56 -7.15
C ASN A 148 2.87 -17.87 -6.79
N ALA A 149 4.17 -17.79 -6.51
CA ALA A 149 5.01 -18.95 -6.19
C ALA A 149 4.55 -19.70 -4.92
N VAL A 150 4.06 -18.99 -3.89
CA VAL A 150 3.52 -19.61 -2.67
C VAL A 150 2.28 -20.44 -3.00
N ALA A 151 1.37 -19.89 -3.82
CA ALA A 151 0.21 -20.61 -4.29
C ALA A 151 0.57 -21.82 -5.17
N ALA A 152 1.57 -21.68 -6.06
CA ALA A 152 2.05 -22.79 -6.88
C ALA A 152 2.60 -23.94 -6.02
N HIS A 153 3.38 -23.62 -4.98
CA HIS A 153 3.86 -24.60 -4.01
C HIS A 153 2.69 -25.29 -3.28
N ASN A 154 1.72 -24.51 -2.79
CA ASN A 154 0.56 -25.06 -2.09
C ASN A 154 -0.32 -25.94 -3.01
N LEU A 155 -0.48 -25.55 -4.27
CA LEU A 155 -1.19 -26.33 -5.27
C LEU A 155 -0.46 -27.65 -5.58
N ALA A 156 0.86 -27.61 -5.69
CA ALA A 156 1.67 -28.80 -5.87
C ALA A 156 1.53 -29.77 -4.69
N ALA A 157 1.60 -29.25 -3.46
CA ALA A 157 1.36 -30.04 -2.26
C ALA A 157 -0.06 -30.62 -2.22
N ALA A 158 -1.08 -29.85 -2.64
CA ALA A 158 -2.45 -30.32 -2.70
C ALA A 158 -2.63 -31.50 -3.67
N TYR A 159 -2.01 -31.45 -4.86
CA TYR A 159 -1.99 -32.59 -5.78
C TYR A 159 -1.17 -33.78 -5.27
N ARG A 160 -0.10 -33.54 -4.50
CA ARG A 160 0.69 -34.63 -3.91
C ARG A 160 -0.08 -35.39 -2.83
N ASP A 161 -0.79 -34.65 -1.99
CA ASP A 161 -1.39 -35.17 -0.76
C ASP A 161 -2.91 -35.43 -0.88
N GLY A 162 -3.53 -35.03 -1.99
CA GLY A 162 -4.97 -35.16 -2.21
C GLY A 162 -5.81 -34.16 -1.40
N VAL A 163 -5.29 -32.95 -1.16
CA VAL A 163 -6.00 -31.93 -0.37
C VAL A 163 -6.96 -31.16 -1.27
N GLY A 164 -8.27 -31.47 -1.17
CA GLY A 164 -9.31 -30.82 -1.97
C GLY A 164 -9.30 -31.22 -3.45
N THR A 165 -8.56 -32.28 -3.79
CA THR A 165 -8.42 -32.86 -5.13
C THR A 165 -8.00 -34.32 -5.01
N ASP A 166 -8.10 -35.08 -6.10
CA ASP A 166 -7.43 -36.37 -6.20
C ASP A 166 -5.90 -36.20 -6.26
N VAL A 167 -5.17 -37.24 -5.82
CA VAL A 167 -3.72 -37.29 -5.92
C VAL A 167 -3.28 -37.37 -7.38
N ASP A 168 -2.43 -36.43 -7.81
CA ASP A 168 -1.78 -36.42 -9.13
C ASP A 168 -0.31 -35.99 -8.99
N GLY A 169 0.58 -36.97 -8.91
CA GLY A 169 2.02 -36.73 -8.76
C GLY A 169 2.66 -36.01 -9.95
N ARG A 170 2.09 -36.14 -11.16
CA ARG A 170 2.61 -35.45 -12.36
C ARG A 170 2.27 -33.97 -12.31
N LEU A 171 1.05 -33.61 -11.93
CA LEU A 171 0.67 -32.22 -11.71
C LEU A 171 1.41 -31.61 -10.52
N ALA A 172 1.62 -32.38 -9.44
CA ALA A 172 2.43 -31.93 -8.31
C ALA A 172 3.86 -31.54 -8.74
N ALA A 173 4.56 -32.41 -9.47
CA ALA A 173 5.92 -32.12 -9.95
C ALA A 173 5.98 -30.85 -10.83
N LEU A 174 5.03 -30.69 -11.75
CA LEU A 174 4.95 -29.53 -12.63
C LEU A 174 4.77 -28.22 -11.85
N TRP A 175 3.89 -28.20 -10.84
CA TRP A 175 3.66 -26.99 -10.06
C TRP A 175 4.80 -26.68 -9.07
N PHE A 176 5.49 -27.70 -8.55
CA PHE A 176 6.72 -27.48 -7.76
C PHE A 176 7.82 -26.83 -8.61
N GLU A 177 8.02 -27.27 -9.84
CA GLU A 177 8.99 -26.68 -10.78
C GLU A 177 8.66 -25.20 -11.09
N ARG A 178 7.37 -24.90 -11.26
CA ARG A 178 6.92 -23.52 -11.49
C ARG A 178 7.14 -22.62 -10.27
N ALA A 179 6.94 -23.14 -9.06
CA ALA A 179 7.12 -22.38 -7.82
C ALA A 179 8.56 -21.90 -7.60
N THR A 180 9.57 -22.62 -8.09
CA THR A 180 10.98 -22.24 -7.95
C THR A 180 11.45 -21.28 -9.04
N THR A 181 10.89 -21.38 -10.24
CA THR A 181 11.27 -20.54 -11.39
C THR A 181 10.81 -19.09 -11.21
N ASP A 182 9.63 -18.88 -10.62
CA ASP A 182 9.03 -17.55 -10.47
C ASP A 182 9.66 -16.70 -9.33
N GLN A 183 10.48 -17.30 -8.45
CA GLN A 183 11.20 -16.57 -7.40
C GLN A 183 12.47 -15.83 -7.90
N VAL A 184 12.91 -16.09 -9.13
CA VAL A 184 14.23 -15.68 -9.65
C VAL A 184 14.14 -14.51 -10.66
N ARG A 185 13.02 -13.77 -10.69
CA ARG A 185 12.80 -12.71 -11.69
C ARG A 185 12.45 -11.34 -11.13
#